data_AF-A0A090VV46-F1
#
_entry.id   AF-A0A090VV46-F1
#
_cell.length_a   1.000
_cell.length_b   1.000
_cell.length_c   1.000
_cell.angle_alpha   90.00
_cell.angle_beta   90.00
_cell.angle_gamma   90.00
#
_symmetry.space_group_name_H-M   'P 1'
#
loop_
_entity.id
_entity.type
_entity.pdbx_description
1 polymer ?
#
loop_
_entity_poly.entity_id
_entity_poly.type
_entity_poly.pdbx_seq_one_letter_code
_entity_poly.pdbx_strand_id
1 'polypeptide(L)'
;MGHDISAIGNHNLNTSSIKELAEDIVSRIDINIEYYKQNTGNENEFVIDKIIKHKDFKTFRLFDDTCYKQKESIYPNFALEYEENNEFEYLIINKENYHNSIPYISRWWTFCRFFTEKYYEDESWLKTFINYRKEIKNHTVKLGGNKIYYLDDQSSVLEGVGQGSEWEMNWNDFEKFILEKTSHLMLDIPKFMEDKNYRSKFHKLDEYPLSFVDNFKDING
;
A
#
# COMPACT_ATOMS: atom_id res chain seq x y z
N MET A 1 -8.92 21.04 2.07
CA MET A 1 -8.45 19.91 1.23
C MET A 1 -7.91 18.87 2.19
N GLY A 2 -8.28 17.60 2.02
CA GLY A 2 -7.84 16.52 2.92
C GLY A 2 -6.52 15.95 2.43
N HIS A 3 -5.64 15.62 3.37
CA HIS A 3 -4.46 14.78 3.13
C HIS A 3 -4.90 13.32 3.19
N ASP A 4 -4.41 12.52 2.26
CA ASP A 4 -4.74 11.11 2.15
C ASP A 4 -3.58 10.20 2.58
N ILE A 5 -3.88 8.95 2.93
CA ILE A 5 -2.88 7.97 3.32
C ILE A 5 -2.33 7.28 2.08
N SER A 6 -1.01 7.32 1.94
CA SER A 6 -0.27 6.44 1.05
C SER A 6 0.22 5.21 1.82
N ALA A 7 -0.39 4.04 1.57
CA ALA A 7 -0.02 2.79 2.21
C ALA A 7 0.95 2.01 1.31
N ILE A 8 2.22 1.93 1.70
CA ILE A 8 3.28 1.32 0.91
C ILE A 8 3.82 0.09 1.63
N GLY A 9 3.67 -1.07 1.00
CA GLY A 9 4.15 -2.34 1.54
C GLY A 9 5.24 -2.97 0.69
N ASN A 10 5.96 -3.92 1.26
CA ASN A 10 6.89 -4.76 0.51
C ASN A 10 6.20 -6.00 -0.06
N HIS A 11 6.74 -6.58 -1.12
CA HIS A 11 6.22 -7.84 -1.67
C HIS A 11 7.34 -8.76 -2.18
N ASN A 12 6.96 -9.97 -2.58
CA ASN A 12 7.83 -10.94 -3.26
C ASN A 12 7.14 -11.52 -4.51
N LEU A 13 6.42 -10.65 -5.24
CA LEU A 13 5.82 -10.95 -6.53
C LEU A 13 6.87 -11.07 -7.63
N ASN A 14 6.61 -11.91 -8.64
CA ASN A 14 7.43 -12.03 -9.83
C ASN A 14 7.13 -10.89 -10.83
N THR A 15 7.89 -9.80 -10.75
CA THR A 15 7.74 -8.62 -11.61
C THR A 15 8.59 -8.68 -12.89
N SER A 16 9.02 -9.87 -13.33
CA SER A 16 9.90 -10.02 -14.50
C SER A 16 9.19 -9.74 -15.83
N SER A 17 7.88 -9.94 -15.89
CA SER A 17 7.00 -9.52 -16.99
C SER A 17 5.55 -9.43 -16.52
N ILE A 18 4.69 -8.75 -17.29
CA ILE A 18 3.26 -8.65 -16.97
C ILE A 18 2.57 -10.02 -16.85
N LYS A 19 2.97 -11.00 -17.67
CA LYS A 19 2.42 -12.36 -17.64
C LYS A 19 2.81 -13.09 -16.37
N GLU A 20 4.10 -13.09 -16.06
CA GLU A 20 4.66 -13.71 -14.85
C GLU A 20 4.05 -13.10 -13.58
N LEU A 21 3.84 -11.78 -13.59
CA LEU A 21 3.17 -11.08 -12.50
C LEU A 21 1.70 -11.50 -12.38
N ALA A 22 0.96 -11.57 -13.49
CA ALA A 22 -0.44 -12.00 -13.49
C ALA A 22 -0.59 -13.43 -12.92
N GLU A 23 0.24 -14.36 -13.38
CA GLU A 23 0.26 -15.75 -12.91
C GLU A 23 0.58 -15.82 -11.40
N ASP A 24 1.57 -15.06 -10.94
CA ASP A 24 1.97 -15.05 -9.52
C ASP A 24 0.86 -14.45 -8.63
N ILE A 25 0.24 -13.34 -9.02
CA ILE A 25 -0.87 -12.73 -8.26
C ILE A 25 -2.05 -13.69 -8.16
N VAL A 26 -2.50 -14.29 -9.27
CA VAL A 26 -3.66 -15.21 -9.28
C VAL A 26 -3.38 -16.48 -8.47
N SER A 27 -2.13 -16.91 -8.38
CA SER A 27 -1.73 -18.04 -7.53
C SER A 27 -1.90 -17.74 -6.03
N ARG A 28 -1.80 -16.46 -5.63
CA ARG A 28 -1.80 -16.01 -4.23
C ARG A 28 -3.13 -15.42 -3.76
N ILE A 29 -3.89 -14.85 -4.69
CA ILE A 29 -5.12 -14.10 -4.42
C ILE A 29 -6.28 -14.70 -5.22
N ASP A 30 -7.48 -14.65 -4.66
CA ASP A 30 -8.71 -15.14 -5.26
C ASP A 30 -9.33 -14.08 -6.18
N ILE A 31 -8.63 -13.80 -7.28
CA ILE A 31 -9.06 -12.87 -8.34
C ILE A 31 -8.87 -13.49 -9.72
N ASN A 32 -9.58 -12.94 -10.70
CA ASN A 32 -9.28 -13.11 -12.10
C ASN A 32 -8.46 -11.91 -12.59
N ILE A 33 -7.64 -12.10 -13.62
CA ILE A 33 -6.86 -11.01 -14.23
C ILE A 33 -7.04 -11.01 -15.75
N GLU A 34 -7.30 -9.85 -16.32
CA GLU A 34 -7.10 -9.54 -17.73
C GLU A 34 -5.90 -8.60 -17.82
N TYR A 35 -4.92 -8.90 -18.67
CA TYR A 35 -3.72 -8.06 -18.77
C TYR A 35 -3.49 -7.54 -20.18
N TYR A 36 -3.03 -6.29 -20.25
CA TYR A 36 -3.10 -5.48 -21.47
C TYR A 36 -1.70 -5.08 -21.96
N LYS A 37 -1.57 -4.91 -23.27
CA LYS A 37 -0.42 -4.22 -23.88
C LYS A 37 -0.89 -2.91 -24.46
N GLN A 38 -0.21 -1.82 -24.09
CA GLN A 38 -0.40 -0.55 -24.76
C GLN A 38 0.40 -0.51 -26.07
N ASN A 39 -0.23 -0.11 -27.15
CA ASN A 39 0.45 0.00 -28.44
C ASN A 39 1.11 1.38 -28.53
N THR A 40 2.43 1.43 -28.67
CA THR A 40 3.15 2.70 -28.79
C THR A 40 2.68 3.45 -30.05
N GLY A 41 1.88 4.50 -29.86
CA GLY A 41 1.42 5.39 -30.94
C GLY A 41 -0.10 5.48 -31.13
N ASN A 42 -0.91 4.70 -30.42
CA ASN A 42 -2.37 4.86 -30.36
C ASN A 42 -2.86 4.49 -28.95
N GLU A 43 -3.80 5.25 -28.39
CA GLU A 43 -4.45 5.01 -27.08
C GLU A 43 -5.31 3.72 -27.03
N ASN A 44 -5.14 2.81 -27.98
CA ASN A 44 -5.88 1.56 -28.04
C ASN A 44 -5.17 0.49 -27.21
N GLU A 45 -5.83 0.07 -26.14
CA GLU A 45 -5.44 -1.06 -25.30
C GLU A 45 -5.94 -2.37 -25.91
N PHE A 46 -5.09 -3.39 -25.94
CA PHE A 46 -5.49 -4.73 -26.36
C PHE A 46 -5.24 -5.71 -25.21
N VAL A 47 -6.27 -6.49 -24.88
CA VAL A 47 -6.14 -7.65 -23.99
C VAL A 47 -5.11 -8.60 -24.62
N ILE A 48 -4.01 -8.86 -23.91
CA ILE A 48 -3.02 -9.86 -24.32
C ILE A 48 -3.57 -11.24 -24.04
N ASP A 49 -4.02 -11.46 -22.81
CA ASP A 49 -4.61 -12.71 -22.34
C ASP A 49 -5.43 -12.46 -21.06
N LYS A 50 -6.06 -13.53 -20.57
CA LYS A 50 -6.81 -13.54 -19.32
C LYS A 50 -6.56 -14.83 -18.52
N ILE A 51 -6.52 -14.68 -17.21
CA ILE A 51 -6.43 -15.78 -16.27
C ILE A 51 -7.71 -15.79 -15.43
N ILE A 52 -8.59 -16.75 -15.72
CA ILE A 52 -9.86 -16.93 -15.01
C ILE A 52 -9.72 -18.10 -14.04
N LYS A 53 -9.58 -17.79 -12.75
CA LYS A 53 -9.49 -18.77 -11.66
C LYS A 53 -10.86 -19.27 -11.23
N HIS A 54 -11.84 -18.37 -11.13
CA HIS A 54 -13.23 -18.73 -10.80
C HIS A 54 -14.21 -17.69 -11.33
N LYS A 55 -15.39 -18.13 -11.78
CA LYS A 55 -16.42 -17.24 -12.37
C LYS A 55 -16.97 -16.19 -11.40
N ASP A 56 -16.89 -16.46 -10.09
CA ASP A 56 -17.43 -15.59 -9.04
C ASP A 56 -16.38 -14.62 -8.47
N PHE A 57 -15.13 -14.66 -8.96
CA PHE A 57 -14.09 -13.74 -8.52
C PHE A 57 -14.12 -12.45 -9.35
N LYS A 58 -13.78 -11.32 -8.70
CA LYS A 58 -13.58 -10.04 -9.37
C LYS A 58 -12.49 -10.17 -10.45
N THR A 59 -12.71 -9.53 -11.59
CA THR A 59 -11.75 -9.50 -12.70
C THR A 59 -11.02 -8.17 -12.71
N PHE A 60 -9.74 -8.20 -12.38
CA PHE A 60 -8.87 -7.03 -12.37
C PHE A 60 -8.19 -6.86 -13.73
N ARG A 61 -7.97 -5.61 -14.12
CA ARG A 61 -7.17 -5.21 -15.26
C ARG A 61 -5.74 -4.97 -14.80
N LEU A 62 -4.76 -5.63 -15.42
CA LEU A 62 -3.34 -5.45 -15.14
C LEU A 62 -2.66 -4.76 -16.33
N PHE A 63 -1.97 -3.66 -16.05
CA PHE A 63 -1.27 -2.84 -17.03
C PHE A 63 0.23 -2.79 -16.72
N ASP A 64 1.04 -2.74 -17.77
CA ASP A 64 2.45 -2.36 -17.68
C ASP A 64 2.56 -0.85 -17.91
N ASP A 65 2.73 -0.12 -16.80
CA ASP A 65 2.82 1.34 -16.74
C ASP A 65 4.30 1.79 -16.67
N THR A 66 5.23 0.92 -17.06
CA THR A 66 6.67 1.24 -17.10
C THR A 66 6.96 2.25 -18.21
N CYS A 67 6.22 2.22 -19.34
CA CYS A 67 6.48 3.04 -20.51
C CYS A 67 5.80 4.43 -20.49
N TYR A 68 4.74 4.62 -19.71
CA TYR A 68 3.94 5.86 -19.75
C TYR A 68 4.65 7.04 -19.06
N LYS A 69 5.60 6.77 -18.17
CA LYS A 69 6.24 7.78 -17.30
C LYS A 69 7.48 8.48 -17.88
N GLN A 70 7.70 8.42 -19.21
CA GLN A 70 8.63 9.24 -20.02
C GLN A 70 10.09 9.43 -19.55
N LYS A 71 10.56 8.66 -18.57
CA LYS A 71 11.98 8.47 -18.27
C LYS A 71 12.24 6.99 -18.14
N GLU A 72 13.46 6.57 -18.44
CA GLU A 72 13.95 5.20 -18.26
C GLU A 72 13.76 4.78 -16.79
N SER A 73 12.57 4.27 -16.46
CA SER A 73 12.29 3.75 -15.13
C SER A 73 13.25 2.60 -14.88
N ILE A 74 14.05 2.71 -13.83
CA ILE A 74 15.03 1.68 -13.45
C ILE A 74 14.32 0.39 -13.02
N TYR A 75 13.06 0.52 -12.58
CA TYR A 75 12.25 -0.56 -12.05
C TYR A 75 10.94 -0.74 -12.82
N PRO A 76 10.44 -1.99 -12.90
CA PRO A 76 9.11 -2.25 -13.46
C PRO A 76 8.03 -1.53 -12.64
N ASN A 77 6.99 -1.09 -13.32
CA ASN A 77 5.83 -0.41 -12.73
C ASN A 77 4.55 -0.96 -13.36
N PHE A 78 3.71 -1.61 -12.56
CA PHE A 78 2.45 -2.19 -12.99
C PHE A 78 1.28 -1.61 -12.22
N ALA A 79 0.12 -1.53 -12.86
CA ALA A 79 -1.13 -1.13 -12.21
C ALA A 79 -2.13 -2.27 -12.30
N LEU A 80 -2.66 -2.70 -11.16
CA LEU A 80 -3.74 -3.69 -11.06
C LEU A 80 -5.00 -2.96 -10.58
N GLU A 81 -6.03 -2.92 -11.41
CA GLU A 81 -7.21 -2.08 -11.22
C GLU A 81 -8.50 -2.88 -11.35
N TYR A 82 -9.47 -2.62 -10.49
CA TYR A 82 -10.84 -3.09 -10.63
C TYR A 82 -11.77 -1.89 -10.59
N GLU A 83 -12.69 -1.86 -11.55
CA GLU A 83 -13.71 -0.82 -11.66
C GLU A 83 -15.04 -1.46 -12.02
N GLU A 84 -15.98 -1.44 -11.09
CA GLU A 84 -17.34 -1.91 -11.32
C GLU A 84 -18.30 -1.20 -10.37
N ASN A 85 -19.49 -0.79 -10.84
CA ASN A 85 -20.55 -0.25 -9.98
C ASN A 85 -20.13 0.91 -9.04
N ASN A 86 -19.22 1.80 -9.49
CA ASN A 86 -18.59 2.87 -8.71
C ASN A 86 -17.65 2.42 -7.58
N GLU A 87 -17.32 1.12 -7.50
CA GLU A 87 -16.17 0.65 -6.74
C GLU A 87 -14.94 0.79 -7.61
N PHE A 88 -13.92 1.47 -7.09
CA PHE A 88 -12.60 1.58 -7.70
C PHE A 88 -11.57 1.06 -6.70
N GLU A 89 -10.88 -0.01 -7.09
CA GLU A 89 -9.80 -0.62 -6.32
C GLU A 89 -8.54 -0.60 -7.19
N TYR A 90 -7.42 -0.14 -6.65
CA TYR A 90 -6.17 -0.12 -7.38
C TYR A 90 -4.96 -0.50 -6.52
N LEU A 91 -4.00 -1.15 -7.16
CA LEU A 91 -2.73 -1.55 -6.57
C LEU A 91 -1.63 -1.21 -7.58
N ILE A 92 -0.72 -0.31 -7.20
CA ILE A 92 0.48 -0.06 -7.99
C ILE A 92 1.57 -1.01 -7.48
N ILE A 93 2.21 -1.73 -8.39
CA ILE A 93 3.21 -2.75 -8.08
C ILE A 93 4.51 -2.33 -8.75
N ASN A 94 5.53 -2.01 -7.95
CA ASN A 94 6.87 -1.74 -8.41
C ASN A 94 7.75 -2.98 -8.20
N LYS A 95 9.08 -2.86 -8.29
CA LYS A 95 9.96 -4.03 -8.20
C LYS A 95 9.83 -4.80 -6.87
N GLU A 96 9.83 -4.10 -5.76
CA GLU A 96 9.82 -4.70 -4.40
C GLU A 96 8.78 -4.05 -3.48
N ASN A 97 8.08 -3.03 -3.98
CA ASN A 97 7.16 -2.19 -3.22
C ASN A 97 5.81 -2.20 -3.93
N TYR A 98 4.73 -2.07 -3.18
CA TYR A 98 3.42 -1.81 -3.74
C TYR A 98 2.71 -0.70 -2.99
N HIS A 99 1.90 0.07 -3.71
CA HIS A 99 1.01 1.07 -3.17
C HIS A 99 -0.41 0.50 -3.10
N ASN A 100 -0.92 0.32 -1.90
CA ASN A 100 -2.20 -0.33 -1.65
C ASN A 100 -3.31 0.68 -1.43
N SER A 101 -4.39 0.58 -2.19
CA SER A 101 -5.66 1.25 -1.87
C SER A 101 -6.72 0.30 -1.28
N ILE A 102 -6.37 -0.97 -1.01
CA ILE A 102 -7.31 -2.03 -0.61
C ILE A 102 -6.93 -2.65 0.75
N PRO A 103 -7.76 -2.51 1.81
CA PRO A 103 -8.84 -1.54 1.99
C PRO A 103 -8.34 -0.10 2.13
N TYR A 104 -9.21 0.88 1.86
CA TYR A 104 -8.88 2.29 1.93
C TYR A 104 -9.34 2.93 3.24
N ILE A 105 -8.40 3.33 4.10
CA ILE A 105 -8.64 4.42 5.05
C ILE A 105 -8.04 5.68 4.44
N SER A 106 -8.93 6.57 4.01
CA SER A 106 -8.53 7.69 3.16
C SER A 106 -7.76 8.75 3.91
N ARG A 107 -8.20 9.17 5.10
CA ARG A 107 -7.75 10.45 5.66
C ARG A 107 -6.60 10.31 6.64
N TRP A 108 -5.47 10.91 6.28
CA TRP A 108 -4.28 11.03 7.14
C TRP A 108 -4.62 11.53 8.54
N TRP A 109 -5.39 12.62 8.64
CA TRP A 109 -5.76 13.21 9.92
C TRP A 109 -6.64 12.30 10.79
N THR A 110 -7.45 11.43 10.19
CA THR A 110 -8.23 10.45 10.97
C THR A 110 -7.32 9.41 11.58
N PHE A 111 -6.32 8.96 10.82
CA PHE A 111 -5.30 8.04 11.29
C PHE A 111 -4.47 8.65 12.42
N CYS A 112 -3.99 9.87 12.25
CA CYS A 112 -3.29 10.64 13.29
C CYS A 112 -4.10 10.75 14.58
N ARG A 113 -5.37 11.20 14.48
CA ARG A 113 -6.26 11.36 15.63
C ARG A 113 -6.54 10.06 16.37
N PHE A 114 -6.62 8.94 15.65
CA PHE A 114 -6.79 7.64 16.29
C PHE A 114 -5.74 7.41 17.38
N PHE A 115 -4.49 7.76 17.09
CA PHE A 115 -3.37 7.58 18.01
C PHE A 115 -3.19 8.75 18.98
N THR A 116 -3.34 10.01 18.56
CA THR A 116 -3.04 11.18 19.40
C THR A 116 -4.20 11.62 20.28
N GLU A 117 -5.45 11.55 19.79
CA GLU A 117 -6.66 11.95 20.52
C GLU A 117 -7.30 10.78 21.31
N LYS A 118 -6.58 9.66 21.42
CA LYS A 118 -6.98 8.47 22.20
C LYS A 118 -8.25 7.77 21.72
N TYR A 119 -8.60 7.86 20.43
CA TYR A 119 -9.74 7.09 19.94
C TYR A 119 -9.52 5.58 19.99
N TYR A 120 -8.28 5.11 20.15
CA TYR A 120 -7.99 3.70 20.47
C TYR A 120 -8.59 3.23 21.81
N GLU A 121 -9.03 4.12 22.71
CA GLU A 121 -9.73 3.77 23.94
C GLU A 121 -11.23 3.53 23.71
N ASP A 122 -11.78 4.03 22.61
CA ASP A 122 -13.15 3.75 22.19
C ASP A 122 -13.21 2.38 21.48
N GLU A 123 -14.12 1.52 21.96
CA GLU A 123 -14.22 0.14 21.48
C GLU A 123 -14.62 0.06 19.99
N SER A 124 -15.49 0.96 19.52
CA SER A 124 -15.96 0.96 18.13
C SER A 124 -14.85 1.39 17.16
N TRP A 125 -14.13 2.46 17.51
CA TRP A 125 -12.97 2.91 16.74
C TRP A 125 -11.86 1.86 16.73
N LEU A 126 -11.53 1.30 17.89
CA LEU A 126 -10.52 0.26 18.01
C LEU A 126 -10.86 -0.97 17.17
N LYS A 127 -12.12 -1.43 17.23
CA LYS A 127 -12.58 -2.58 16.43
C LYS A 127 -12.48 -2.31 14.93
N THR A 128 -12.89 -1.12 14.48
CA THR A 128 -12.81 -0.71 13.08
C THR A 128 -11.36 -0.70 12.60
N PHE A 129 -10.46 -0.12 13.41
CA PHE A 129 -9.04 -0.06 13.10
C PHE A 129 -8.38 -1.45 13.05
N ILE A 130 -8.70 -2.34 13.99
CA ILE A 130 -8.19 -3.72 13.99
C ILE A 130 -8.69 -4.48 12.76
N ASN A 131 -9.95 -4.33 12.37
CA ASN A 131 -10.49 -4.98 11.17
C ASN A 131 -9.78 -4.50 9.90
N TYR A 132 -9.59 -3.19 9.75
CA TYR A 132 -8.80 -2.61 8.67
C TYR A 132 -7.39 -3.22 8.61
N ARG A 133 -6.67 -3.26 9.76
CA ARG A 133 -5.33 -3.84 9.81
C ARG A 133 -5.30 -5.33 9.49
N LYS A 134 -6.34 -6.10 9.86
CA LYS A 134 -6.45 -7.53 9.50
C LYS A 134 -6.60 -7.73 7.99
N GLU A 135 -7.42 -6.91 7.34
CA GLU A 135 -7.59 -6.95 5.89
C GLU A 135 -6.30 -6.57 5.17
N ILE A 136 -5.68 -5.44 5.56
CA ILE A 136 -4.38 -5.03 5.03
C ILE A 136 -3.32 -6.12 5.23
N LYS A 137 -3.21 -6.69 6.44
CA LYS A 137 -2.29 -7.81 6.73
C LYS A 137 -2.51 -8.98 5.77
N ASN A 138 -3.76 -9.36 5.52
CA ASN A 138 -4.10 -10.47 4.63
C ASN A 138 -3.57 -10.23 3.20
N HIS A 139 -3.76 -9.02 2.67
CA HIS A 139 -3.20 -8.65 1.37
C HIS A 139 -1.67 -8.63 1.39
N THR A 140 -1.05 -7.97 2.37
CA THR A 140 0.41 -7.91 2.52
C THR A 140 1.03 -9.29 2.52
N VAL A 141 0.51 -10.21 3.34
CA VAL A 141 1.05 -11.57 3.44
C VAL A 141 0.85 -12.35 2.14
N LYS A 142 -0.32 -12.23 1.49
CA LYS A 142 -0.58 -12.89 0.19
C LYS A 142 0.40 -12.43 -0.89
N LEU A 143 0.74 -11.14 -0.92
CA LEU A 143 1.74 -10.60 -1.85
C LEU A 143 3.19 -10.98 -1.48
N GLY A 144 3.40 -11.70 -0.37
CA GLY A 144 4.72 -12.10 0.13
C GLY A 144 5.43 -11.02 0.96
N GLY A 145 4.71 -9.97 1.34
CA GLY A 145 5.17 -8.91 2.22
C GLY A 145 5.06 -9.24 3.70
N ASN A 146 5.63 -8.37 4.52
CA ASN A 146 5.55 -8.46 5.98
C ASN A 146 5.48 -7.11 6.70
N LYS A 147 5.51 -5.99 5.96
CA LYS A 147 5.55 -4.65 6.54
C LYS A 147 4.85 -3.65 5.62
N ILE A 148 4.17 -2.67 6.23
CA ILE A 148 3.62 -1.49 5.55
C ILE A 148 4.08 -0.23 6.28
N TYR A 149 4.33 0.80 5.48
CA TYR A 149 4.39 2.20 5.93
C TYR A 149 3.13 2.94 5.50
N TYR A 150 2.56 3.74 6.40
CA TYR A 150 1.49 4.67 6.08
C TYR A 150 2.04 6.09 6.11
N LEU A 151 1.97 6.78 4.98
CA LEU A 151 2.55 8.10 4.76
C LEU A 151 1.46 9.12 4.44
N ASP A 152 1.74 10.38 4.74
CA ASP A 152 0.94 11.52 4.30
C ASP A 152 1.27 11.79 2.82
N ASP A 153 0.28 11.64 1.93
CA ASP A 153 0.45 11.91 0.50
C ASP A 153 0.83 13.36 0.23
N GLN A 154 0.59 14.30 1.14
CA GLN A 154 0.91 15.72 1.00
C GLN A 154 1.98 16.18 1.99
N SER A 155 2.83 15.24 2.46
CA SER A 155 3.90 15.54 3.41
C SER A 155 4.92 16.54 2.85
N SER A 156 5.20 17.60 3.60
CA SER A 156 6.35 18.48 3.33
C SER A 156 7.69 17.87 3.74
N VAL A 157 7.69 16.76 4.48
CA VAL A 157 8.89 16.08 4.99
C VAL A 157 9.33 14.95 4.05
N LEU A 158 8.37 14.31 3.38
CA LEU A 158 8.56 13.19 2.45
C LEU A 158 8.38 13.65 0.99
N GLU A 159 9.07 14.73 0.59
CA GLU A 159 8.89 15.33 -0.74
C GLU A 159 8.99 14.29 -1.87
N GLY A 160 7.88 14.11 -2.59
CA GLY A 160 7.72 13.16 -3.70
C GLY A 160 7.45 11.72 -3.30
N VAL A 161 7.73 11.29 -2.06
CA VAL A 161 7.48 9.92 -1.59
C VAL A 161 6.10 9.81 -0.94
N GLY A 162 5.31 8.85 -1.41
CA GLY A 162 3.87 8.78 -1.16
C GLY A 162 3.03 9.36 -2.30
N GLN A 163 3.69 9.89 -3.34
CA GLN A 163 3.07 10.43 -4.56
C GLN A 163 3.76 9.99 -5.86
N GLY A 164 4.81 9.16 -5.80
CA GLY A 164 5.40 8.55 -6.99
C GLY A 164 6.91 8.38 -7.01
N SER A 165 7.69 9.08 -6.18
CA SER A 165 9.15 8.89 -6.14
C SER A 165 9.54 7.52 -5.59
N GLU A 166 8.68 6.89 -4.79
CA GLU A 166 8.89 5.53 -4.26
C GLU A 166 9.00 4.45 -5.35
N TRP A 167 8.50 4.72 -6.56
CA TRP A 167 8.56 3.79 -7.70
C TRP A 167 10.00 3.61 -8.22
N GLU A 168 10.87 4.58 -7.95
CA GLU A 168 12.29 4.57 -8.32
C GLU A 168 13.18 3.95 -7.23
N MET A 169 12.60 3.45 -6.13
CA MET A 169 13.32 2.90 -4.98
C MET A 169 13.10 1.39 -4.88
N ASN A 170 14.17 0.63 -4.60
CA ASN A 170 14.00 -0.71 -4.04
C ASN A 170 13.53 -0.58 -2.58
N TRP A 171 13.15 -1.70 -1.96
CA TRP A 171 12.57 -1.66 -0.63
C TRP A 171 13.53 -1.09 0.43
N ASN A 172 14.82 -1.45 0.34
CA ASN A 172 15.83 -0.99 1.30
C ASN A 172 16.07 0.52 1.20
N ASP A 173 16.14 1.06 -0.02
CA ASP A 173 16.33 2.50 -0.25
C ASP A 173 15.10 3.29 0.22
N PHE A 174 13.90 2.77 -0.03
CA PHE A 174 12.65 3.33 0.48
C PHE A 174 12.64 3.36 2.02
N GLU A 175 12.89 2.22 2.70
CA GLU A 175 12.90 2.18 4.16
C GLU A 175 13.92 3.15 4.75
N LYS A 176 15.12 3.20 4.17
CA LYS A 176 16.18 4.12 4.60
C LYS A 176 15.73 5.57 4.48
N PHE A 177 15.14 5.95 3.35
CA PHE A 177 14.63 7.31 3.14
C PHE A 177 13.56 7.68 4.18
N ILE A 178 12.57 6.81 4.41
CA ILE A 178 11.51 7.07 5.39
C ILE A 178 12.09 7.21 6.80
N LEU A 179 13.00 6.32 7.21
CA LEU A 179 13.63 6.34 8.53
C LEU A 179 14.47 7.61 8.74
N GLU A 180 15.27 8.01 7.75
CA GLU A 180 16.07 9.24 7.82
C GLU A 180 15.20 10.49 8.01
N LYS A 181 14.02 10.52 7.38
CA LYS A 181 13.13 11.69 7.37
C LYS A 181 12.17 11.75 8.56
N THR A 182 11.67 10.61 9.02
CA THR A 182 10.50 10.57 9.92
C THR A 182 10.71 9.80 11.22
N SER A 183 11.83 9.10 11.41
CA SER A 183 12.04 8.23 12.59
C SER A 183 11.84 8.90 13.95
N HIS A 184 12.11 10.20 14.07
CA HIS A 184 11.92 10.97 15.29
C HIS A 184 10.44 11.12 15.70
N LEU A 185 9.50 11.00 14.76
CA LEU A 185 8.05 11.05 14.95
C LEU A 185 7.32 9.90 14.24
N MET A 186 8.00 8.77 14.03
CA MET A 186 7.40 7.57 13.46
C MET A 186 6.70 6.76 14.55
N LEU A 187 5.44 6.38 14.29
CA LEU A 187 4.66 5.55 15.20
C LEU A 187 4.72 4.07 14.77
N ASP A 188 5.30 3.22 15.63
CA ASP A 188 5.24 1.76 15.50
C ASP A 188 3.89 1.27 16.03
N ILE A 189 2.98 0.92 15.12
CA ILE A 189 1.58 0.61 15.46
C ILE A 189 1.51 -0.58 16.42
N PRO A 190 2.07 -1.76 16.12
CA PRO A 190 2.08 -2.88 17.06
C PRO A 190 2.61 -2.51 18.45
N LYS A 191 3.74 -1.79 18.51
CA LYS A 191 4.32 -1.38 19.79
C LYS A 191 3.41 -0.40 20.53
N PHE A 192 2.72 0.51 19.82
CA PHE A 192 1.72 1.39 20.41
C PHE A 192 0.54 0.61 21.01
N MET A 193 0.09 -0.44 20.32
CA MET A 193 -1.03 -1.27 20.78
C MET A 193 -0.68 -2.09 22.03
N GLU A 194 0.53 -2.61 22.14
CA GLU A 194 0.93 -3.53 23.21
C GLU A 194 1.65 -2.85 24.39
N ASP A 195 2.47 -1.84 24.15
CA ASP A 195 3.35 -1.22 25.15
C ASP A 195 2.81 0.12 25.65
N LYS A 196 2.23 0.09 26.86
CA LYS A 196 1.73 1.29 27.56
C LYS A 196 2.81 2.34 27.81
N ASN A 197 4.07 1.94 28.03
CA ASN A 197 5.17 2.88 28.24
C ASN A 197 5.55 3.57 26.94
N TYR A 198 5.63 2.84 25.82
CA TYR A 198 5.83 3.43 24.50
C TYR A 198 4.71 4.41 24.16
N ARG A 199 3.45 4.00 24.35
CA ARG A 199 2.26 4.85 24.16
C ARG A 199 2.35 6.13 25.00
N SER A 200 2.65 6.01 26.29
CA SER A 200 2.78 7.18 27.18
C SER A 200 3.92 8.10 26.77
N LYS A 201 5.06 7.57 26.31
CA LYS A 201 6.17 8.37 25.79
C LYS A 201 5.80 9.10 24.51
N PHE A 202 5.09 8.44 23.58
CA PHE A 202 4.64 9.06 22.34
C PHE A 202 3.67 10.22 22.62
N HIS A 203 2.68 10.03 23.50
CA HIS A 203 1.75 11.09 23.91
C HIS A 203 2.43 12.30 24.57
N LYS A 204 3.61 12.12 25.18
CA LYS A 204 4.37 13.24 25.77
C LYS A 204 5.09 14.10 24.73
N LEU A 205 5.20 13.64 23.48
CA LEU A 205 5.76 14.44 22.39
C LEU A 205 4.81 15.58 22.03
N ASP A 206 3.49 15.38 22.21
CA ASP A 206 2.45 16.37 21.88
C ASP A 206 2.49 16.82 20.41
N GLU A 207 2.89 15.90 19.52
CA GLU A 207 3.04 16.11 18.08
C GLU A 207 2.29 15.02 17.30
N TYR A 208 1.88 15.35 16.06
CA TYR A 208 1.33 14.35 15.15
C TYR A 208 2.45 13.46 14.57
N PRO A 209 2.20 12.14 14.39
CA PRO A 209 3.14 11.27 13.71
C PRO A 209 3.46 11.80 12.30
N LEU A 210 4.70 11.63 11.85
CA LEU A 210 5.10 11.95 10.46
C LEU A 210 4.98 10.74 9.53
N SER A 211 4.95 9.54 10.10
CA SER A 211 4.77 8.27 9.41
C SER A 211 4.34 7.21 10.42
N PHE A 212 3.77 6.12 9.90
CA PHE A 212 3.43 4.95 10.69
C PHE A 212 4.08 3.72 10.08
N VAL A 213 4.49 2.78 10.93
CA VAL A 213 5.00 1.48 10.50
C VAL A 213 4.20 0.36 11.15
N ASP A 214 3.89 -0.67 10.36
CA ASP A 214 3.10 -1.81 10.80
C ASP A 214 3.64 -3.12 10.23
N ASN A 215 4.02 -4.03 11.12
CA ASN A 215 4.42 -5.40 10.80
C ASN A 215 3.43 -6.44 11.32
N PHE A 216 2.28 -5.98 11.84
CA PHE A 216 1.15 -6.80 12.26
C PHE A 216 1.43 -7.85 13.35
N LYS A 217 2.55 -7.76 14.07
CA LYS A 217 2.95 -8.77 15.07
C LYS A 217 1.99 -8.88 16.26
N ASP A 218 1.28 -7.80 16.57
CA ASP A 218 0.30 -7.71 17.67
C ASP A 218 -1.08 -8.28 17.28
N ILE A 219 -1.35 -8.40 15.98
CA ILE A 219 -2.60 -8.96 15.48
C ILE A 219 -2.36 -10.42 15.14
N ASN A 220 -2.84 -11.31 15.99
CA ASN A 220 -2.96 -12.72 15.64
C ASN A 220 -4.09 -12.90 14.61
N GLY A 221 -3.78 -13.67 13.56
CA GLY A 221 -4.77 -14.08 12.55
C GLY A 221 -5.69 -15.14 13.12
#